data_AF-A0A962Z4X4-F1
#
_entry.id   AF-A0A962Z4X4-F1
#
_cell.length_a   1.000
_cell.length_b   1.000
_cell.length_c   1.000
_cell.angle_alpha   90.00
_cell.angle_beta   90.00
_cell.angle_gamma   90.00
#
_symmetry.space_group_name_H-M   'P 1'
#
loop_
_entity.id
_entity.type
_entity.pdbx_description
1 polymer ?
#
loop_
_entity_poly.entity_id
_entity_poly.type
_entity_poly.pdbx_seq_one_letter_code
_entity_poly.pdbx_strand_id
1 'polypeptide(L)' 'MKLPIYMDYSATTPVDPRVAEIMCSYLTPDGKFGNPASR' A
#
# COMPACT_ATOMS: atom_id res chain seq x y z
N MET A 1 -18.37 -17.13 9.92
CA MET A 1 -17.59 -17.88 8.90
C MET A 1 -16.15 -17.97 9.39
N LYS A 2 -15.49 -19.12 9.26
CA LYS A 2 -14.07 -19.28 9.63
C LYS A 2 -13.24 -19.11 8.36
N LEU A 3 -12.42 -18.06 8.30
CA LEU A 3 -11.52 -17.83 7.18
C LEU A 3 -10.31 -18.77 7.26
N PRO A 4 -9.66 -19.10 6.13
CA PRO A 4 -8.40 -19.84 6.13
C PRO A 4 -7.33 -19.09 6.94
N ILE A 5 -6.48 -19.83 7.65
CA ILE A 5 -5.32 -19.25 8.34
C ILE A 5 -4.21 -19.07 7.30
N TYR A 6 -3.72 -17.85 7.14
CA TYR A 6 -2.59 -17.57 6.26
C TYR A 6 -1.28 -17.84 7.01
N MET A 7 -0.48 -18.81 6.53
CA MET A 7 0.80 -19.21 7.15
C MET A 7 2.00 -19.05 6.21
N ASP A 8 1.81 -18.48 5.01
CA ASP A 8 2.86 -18.36 4.00
C ASP A 8 3.45 -16.94 3.92
N TYR A 9 3.89 -16.43 5.07
CA TYR A 9 4.50 -15.09 5.15
C TYR A 9 5.86 -14.98 4.45
N SER A 10 6.50 -16.11 4.13
CA SER A 10 7.75 -16.16 3.36
C SER A 10 7.52 -15.91 1.88
N ALA A 11 6.35 -16.27 1.33
CA ALA A 11 6.01 -15.94 -0.05
C ALA A 11 5.68 -14.45 -0.21
N THR A 12 4.83 -13.90 0.66
CA THR A 12 4.52 -12.47 0.72
C THR A 12 3.84 -12.11 2.04
N THR A 13 3.67 -10.81 2.30
CA THR A 13 3.05 -10.32 3.54
C THR A 13 1.97 -9.28 3.25
N PRO A 14 0.92 -9.18 4.11
CA PRO A 14 -0.01 -8.07 4.04
C PRO A 14 0.71 -6.73 4.25
N VAL A 15 0.36 -5.71 3.47
CA VAL A 15 0.89 -4.36 3.66
C VAL A 15 0.46 -3.84 5.04
N ASP A 16 1.40 -3.33 5.84
CA ASP A 16 1.09 -2.65 7.10
C ASP A 16 0.16 -1.45 6.83
N PRO A 17 -0.93 -1.26 7.60
CA PRO A 17 -1.87 -0.17 7.37
C PRO A 17 -1.23 1.22 7.28
N ARG A 18 -0.16 1.47 8.06
CA ARG A 18 0.56 2.75 8.04
C ARG A 18 1.32 2.97 6.74
N VAL A 19 1.83 1.89 6.13
CA VAL A 19 2.47 1.95 4.81
C VAL A 19 1.43 2.27 3.75
N ALA A 20 0.27 1.60 3.80
CA ALA A 20 -0.83 1.85 2.86
C ALA A 20 -1.32 3.31 2.94
N GLU A 21 -1.50 3.84 4.15
CA GLU A 21 -1.91 5.24 4.37
C GLU A 21 -0.96 6.24 3.71
N ILE A 22 0.35 6.07 3.91
CA ILE A 22 1.36 6.95 3.30
C ILE A 22 1.35 6.79 1.78
N MET A 23 1.32 5.57 1.26
CA MET A 23 1.32 5.31 -0.18
C MET A 23 0.11 5.96 -0.87
N CYS A 24 -1.07 5.89 -0.27
CA CYS A 24 -2.29 6.49 -0.80
C CYS A 24 -2.19 8.00 -1.01
N SER A 25 -1.34 8.71 -0.24
CA SER A 25 -1.13 10.16 -0.39
C SER A 25 -0.45 10.58 -1.70
N TYR A 26 0.03 9.62 -2.51
CA TYR A 26 0.70 9.86 -3.79
C TYR A 26 -0.11 9.41 -5.01
N LEU A 27 -1.38 9.00 -4.83
CA LEU A 27 -2.17 8.40 -5.93
C LEU A 27 -3.25 9.31 -6.50
N THR A 28 -3.82 10.21 -5.69
CA THR A 28 -4.98 11.03 -6.08
C THR A 28 -4.61 12.47 -6.41
N PRO A 29 -5.46 13.21 -7.15
CA PRO A 29 -5.24 14.61 -7.47
C PRO A 29 -5.07 15.54 -6.25
N ASP A 30 -5.74 15.22 -5.14
CA ASP A 30 -5.62 15.96 -3.88
C ASP A 30 -4.29 15.70 -3.15
N GLY A 31 -3.53 14.70 -3.59
CA GLY A 31 -2.25 14.29 -3.05
C GLY A 31 -1.05 14.67 -3.93
N LYS A 32 0.09 14.01 -3.68
CA LYS A 32 1.35 14.22 -4.43
C LYS A 32 1.47 13.22 -5.60
N PHE A 33 0.57 13.31 -6.57
CA PHE A 33 0.51 12.37 -7.71
C PHE A 33 1.42 12.74 -8.91
N GLY A 34 2.17 13.84 -8.81
CA GLY A 34 2.98 14.37 -9.91
C GLY A 34 4.17 13.47 -10.30
N ASN A 35 4.62 13.60 -11.54
CA ASN A 35 5.83 12.95 -12.02
C ASN A 35 7.07 13.61 -11.38
N PRO A 36 7.96 12.84 -10.70
CA PRO A 36 9.15 13.40 -10.04
C PRO A 36 10.16 14.06 -11.00
N ALA A 37 10.10 13.76 -12.31
CA ALA A 37 10.98 14.36 -13.31
C ALA A 37 10.46 15.70 -13.85
N SER A 38 9.19 16.05 -13.60
CA SER A 38 8.63 17.34 -14.00
C SER A 38 9.14 18.44 -13.06
N ARG A 39 9.96 19.36 -13.59
CA ARG A 39 10.47 20.54 -12.89
C ARG A 39 9.57 21.74 -13.09
#